data_AF-A0A0F3GW43-F1
#
_entry.id   AF-A0A0F3GW43-F1
#
_cell.length_a   1.000
_cell.length_b   1.000
_cell.length_c   1.000
_cell.angle_alpha   90.00
_cell.angle_beta   90.00
_cell.angle_gamma   90.00
#
_symmetry.space_group_name_H-M   'P 1'
#
loop_
_entity.id
_entity.type
_entity.pdbx_description
1 polymer ?
#
loop_
_entity_poly.entity_id
_entity_poly.type
_entity_poly.pdbx_seq_one_letter_code
_entity_poly.pdbx_strand_id
1 'polypeptide(L)'
;MGYHFTADNSKVEALINMLASDKKIEILSKPHLMVLDNTEATIQIGNDVPIISSEVSSTDVSSSTTSPSVLRNVQYKSTGVLMRLKPTINAEGLVTLEISQEVSEAQTNQTSKIDSPLILKRRINTSVVAANGQTVIIGGIRSKNVDSTETKVPLLGDIPILGYVFKSNSDRVRRTELIVLITPRILSNFDDTSNVTQEIKDSFLRFK
;
A
#
# COMPACT_ATOMS: atom_id res chain seq x y z
N MET A 1 -15.56 -4.45 -22.81
CA MET A 1 -16.68 -4.52 -23.79
C MET A 1 -16.63 -5.91 -24.41
N GLY A 2 -17.75 -6.64 -24.44
CA GLY A 2 -17.83 -7.96 -25.10
C GLY A 2 -18.56 -7.84 -26.43
N TYR A 3 -18.11 -8.58 -27.44
CA TYR A 3 -18.77 -8.67 -28.75
C TYR A 3 -19.29 -10.10 -28.95
N HIS A 4 -20.52 -10.22 -29.47
CA HIS A 4 -21.22 -11.49 -29.69
C HIS A 4 -21.60 -11.60 -31.17
N PHE A 5 -21.26 -12.72 -31.79
CA PHE A 5 -21.57 -13.00 -33.19
C PHE A 5 -22.28 -14.35 -33.32
N THR A 6 -23.42 -14.37 -34.01
CA THR A 6 -24.19 -15.58 -34.32
C THR A 6 -24.31 -15.74 -35.84
N ALA A 7 -24.05 -16.95 -36.35
CA ALA A 7 -24.20 -17.28 -37.77
C ALA A 7 -24.95 -18.62 -37.94
N ASP A 8 -25.93 -18.68 -38.84
CA ASP A 8 -26.78 -19.87 -39.04
C ASP A 8 -26.88 -20.35 -40.51
N ASN A 9 -26.32 -21.54 -40.76
CA ASN A 9 -27.07 -22.71 -41.24
C ASN A 9 -26.63 -24.04 -40.57
N SER A 10 -25.87 -23.96 -39.47
CA SER A 10 -25.66 -24.99 -38.45
C SER A 10 -24.85 -24.37 -37.28
N LYS A 11 -25.45 -23.34 -36.67
CA LYS A 11 -25.10 -22.60 -35.44
C LYS A 11 -23.65 -22.66 -34.96
N VAL A 12 -22.86 -21.68 -35.41
CA VAL A 12 -21.59 -21.31 -34.77
C VAL A 12 -21.83 -20.04 -33.95
N GLU A 13 -21.56 -20.11 -32.65
CA GLU A 13 -21.67 -18.99 -31.72
C GLU A 13 -20.26 -18.58 -31.27
N ALA A 14 -19.88 -17.32 -31.50
CA ALA A 14 -18.57 -16.79 -31.16
C ALA A 14 -18.69 -15.62 -30.19
N LEU A 15 -17.90 -15.67 -29.12
CA LEU A 15 -17.88 -14.65 -28.07
C LEU A 15 -16.46 -14.12 -27.88
N ILE A 16 -16.28 -12.82 -28.08
CA ILE A 16 -15.00 -12.13 -27.94
C ILE A 16 -15.06 -11.22 -26.72
N ASN A 17 -14.18 -11.48 -25.74
CA ASN A 17 -14.05 -10.68 -24.53
C ASN A 17 -12.75 -9.88 -24.57
N MET A 18 -12.84 -8.55 -24.52
CA MET A 18 -11.69 -7.66 -24.38
C MET A 18 -11.94 -6.64 -23.25
N LEU A 19 -10.99 -6.56 -22.32
CA LEU A 19 -11.03 -5.63 -21.20
C LEU A 19 -9.62 -5.09 -20.92
N ALA A 20 -9.48 -3.77 -21.04
CA ALA A 20 -8.30 -3.04 -20.59
C ALA A 20 -8.70 -2.20 -19.37
N SER A 21 -7.90 -2.25 -18.31
CA SER A 21 -8.11 -1.46 -17.09
C SER A 21 -6.79 -0.81 -16.69
N ASP A 22 -6.84 0.49 -16.38
CA ASP A 22 -5.68 1.29 -15.99
C ASP A 22 -5.97 2.01 -14.66
N LYS A 23 -4.99 2.03 -13.75
CA LYS A 23 -5.13 2.62 -12.40
C LYS A 23 -4.05 3.69 -12.21
N LYS A 24 -4.47 4.91 -11.82
CA LYS A 24 -3.58 6.07 -11.63
C LYS A 24 -2.93 6.12 -10.24
N ILE A 25 -1.88 6.94 -10.14
CA ILE A 25 -1.05 7.19 -8.94
C ILE A 25 -1.91 7.78 -7.81
N GLU A 26 -1.73 7.26 -6.59
CA GLU A 26 -2.44 7.69 -5.38
C GLU A 26 -1.44 8.16 -4.32
N ILE A 27 -1.60 9.38 -3.81
CA ILE A 27 -0.76 9.92 -2.74
C ILE A 27 -1.30 9.37 -1.41
N LEU A 28 -0.49 8.57 -0.72
CA LEU A 28 -0.96 7.86 0.47
C LEU A 28 -1.01 8.74 1.73
N SER A 29 -0.01 9.60 1.98
CA SER A 29 0.07 10.41 3.21
C SER A 29 1.11 11.55 3.14
N LYS A 30 0.85 12.67 3.83
CA LYS A 30 1.78 13.81 4.05
C LYS A 30 1.78 14.23 5.54
N PRO A 31 2.52 13.53 6.41
CA PRO A 31 2.64 13.94 7.81
C PRO A 31 3.51 15.19 7.95
N HIS A 32 3.12 16.08 8.87
CA HIS A 32 3.88 17.28 9.23
C HIS A 32 4.14 17.28 10.73
N LEU A 33 5.39 17.53 11.15
CA LEU A 33 5.77 17.69 12.55
C LEU A 33 6.62 18.94 12.70
N MET A 34 6.39 19.67 13.80
CA MET A 34 7.24 20.75 14.26
C MET A 34 7.90 20.29 15.56
N VAL A 35 9.22 20.45 15.65
CA VAL A 35 10.04 19.95 16.75
C VAL A 35 11.22 20.88 16.99
N LEU A 36 11.73 20.88 18.21
CA LEU A 36 12.94 21.62 18.58
C LEU A 36 14.20 20.94 18.03
N ASP A 37 15.28 21.71 17.89
CA ASP A 37 16.58 21.17 17.54
C ASP A 37 17.06 20.12 18.56
N ASN A 38 17.73 19.07 18.07
CA ASN A 38 18.27 17.95 18.83
C ASN A 38 17.24 17.22 19.72
N THR A 39 15.94 17.38 19.46
CA THR A 39 14.86 16.77 20.24
C THR A 39 14.15 15.73 19.39
N GLU A 40 13.91 14.55 19.96
CA GLU A 40 13.14 13.51 19.28
C GLU A 40 11.64 13.81 19.38
N ALA A 41 10.94 13.74 18.25
CA ALA A 41 9.49 13.81 18.18
C ALA A 41 8.91 12.56 17.54
N THR A 42 7.75 12.15 18.02
CA THR A 42 7.02 10.99 17.49
C THR A 42 5.55 11.36 17.27
N ILE A 43 4.99 10.94 16.15
CA ILE A 43 3.56 11.01 15.85
C ILE A 43 3.07 9.63 15.44
N GLN A 44 1.92 9.22 15.96
CA GLN A 44 1.26 7.97 15.61
C GLN A 44 -0.21 8.25 15.33
N ILE A 45 -0.65 8.00 14.11
CA ILE A 45 -2.05 8.11 13.68
C ILE A 45 -2.48 6.76 13.14
N GLY A 46 -3.55 6.20 13.66
CA GLY A 46 -3.90 4.84 13.28
C GLY A 46 -5.05 4.22 14.06
N ASN A 47 -5.30 2.96 13.75
CA ASN A 47 -6.28 2.10 14.38
C ASN A 47 -5.61 0.84 14.92
N ASP A 48 -6.10 0.34 16.05
CA ASP A 48 -5.70 -0.96 16.59
C ASP A 48 -6.54 -2.06 15.94
N VAL A 49 -5.86 -3.00 15.30
CA VAL A 49 -6.49 -4.08 14.54
C VAL A 49 -6.36 -5.39 15.30
N PRO A 50 -7.45 -6.11 15.57
CA PRO A 50 -7.39 -7.40 16.24
C PRO A 50 -6.82 -8.47 15.29
N ILE A 51 -5.88 -9.26 15.81
CA ILE A 51 -5.25 -10.37 15.11
C ILE A 51 -5.35 -11.60 15.99
N ILE A 52 -5.80 -12.72 15.44
CA ILE A 52 -5.83 -14.00 16.16
C ILE A 52 -4.38 -14.48 16.32
N SER A 53 -3.88 -14.57 17.56
CA SER A 53 -2.53 -15.01 17.90
C SER A 53 -2.45 -16.52 18.09
N SER A 54 -3.53 -17.15 18.56
CA SER A 54 -3.70 -18.60 18.62
C SER A 54 -5.17 -18.99 18.50
N GLU A 55 -5.42 -20.15 17.87
CA GLU A 55 -6.75 -20.75 17.76
C GLU A 55 -6.61 -22.22 18.18
N VAL A 56 -7.29 -22.60 19.25
CA VAL A 56 -7.37 -23.99 19.71
C VAL A 56 -8.78 -24.47 19.46
N SER A 57 -8.93 -25.36 18.49
CA SER A 57 -10.20 -26.07 18.26
C SER A 57 -10.18 -27.33 19.11
N SER A 58 -11.04 -27.41 20.12
CA SER A 58 -11.26 -28.65 20.86
C SER A 58 -12.40 -29.41 20.19
N THR A 59 -12.10 -30.55 19.56
CA THR A 59 -13.10 -31.54 19.19
C THR A 59 -13.39 -32.42 20.40
N ASP A 60 -14.56 -32.23 21.00
CA ASP A 60 -15.04 -33.05 22.11
C ASP A 60 -15.46 -34.44 21.58
N VAL A 61 -14.70 -35.50 21.92
CA VAL A 61 -14.91 -36.88 21.43
C VAL A 61 -15.96 -37.60 22.29
N SER A 62 -17.11 -36.96 22.58
CA SER A 62 -18.08 -37.55 23.52
C SER A 62 -19.57 -37.34 23.24
N SER A 63 -19.98 -36.73 22.12
CA SER A 63 -21.38 -36.84 21.64
C SER A 63 -21.56 -36.26 20.24
N SER A 64 -22.37 -36.94 19.43
CA SER A 64 -22.52 -36.78 17.98
C SER A 64 -23.24 -35.50 17.49
N THR A 65 -23.29 -34.41 18.25
CA THR A 65 -24.04 -33.19 17.85
C THR A 65 -23.50 -31.84 18.35
N THR A 66 -22.33 -31.76 19.00
CA THR A 66 -21.85 -30.46 19.53
C THR A 66 -20.84 -29.80 18.60
N SER A 67 -21.15 -28.58 18.15
CA SER A 67 -20.25 -27.74 17.33
C SER A 67 -18.88 -27.59 18.02
N PRO A 68 -17.76 -27.62 17.28
CA PRO A 68 -16.43 -27.47 17.88
C PRO A 68 -16.35 -26.15 18.65
N SER A 69 -15.93 -26.22 19.92
CA SER A 69 -15.64 -25.03 20.71
C SER A 69 -14.26 -24.51 20.29
N VAL A 70 -14.24 -23.33 19.69
CA VAL A 70 -13.04 -22.69 19.19
C VAL A 70 -12.63 -21.59 20.17
N LEU A 71 -11.52 -21.80 20.88
CA LEU A 71 -10.92 -20.77 21.73
C LEU A 71 -9.91 -19.97 20.92
N ARG A 72 -10.17 -18.67 20.74
CA ARG A 72 -9.29 -17.73 20.03
C ARG A 72 -8.64 -16.77 21.00
N ASN A 73 -7.32 -16.69 20.98
CA ASN A 73 -6.58 -15.61 21.61
C ASN A 73 -6.42 -14.46 20.61
N VAL A 74 -6.84 -13.26 21.01
CA VAL A 74 -6.81 -12.07 20.14
C VAL A 74 -5.77 -11.09 20.69
N GLN A 75 -4.83 -10.69 19.83
CA GLN A 75 -3.87 -9.64 20.10
C GLN A 75 -4.16 -8.42 19.22
N TYR A 76 -4.18 -7.24 19.81
CA TYR A 76 -4.31 -5.99 19.06
C TYR A 76 -2.95 -5.53 18.53
N LYS A 77 -2.95 -5.08 17.28
CA LYS A 77 -1.76 -4.51 16.63
C LYS A 77 -2.11 -3.16 16.02
N SER A 78 -1.38 -2.13 16.43
CA SER A 78 -1.54 -0.79 15.88
C SER A 78 -1.12 -0.75 14.40
N THR A 79 -1.99 -0.15 13.59
CA THR A 79 -1.78 0.10 12.16
C THR A 79 -2.04 1.57 11.86
N GLY A 80 -1.41 2.13 10.83
CA GLY A 80 -1.51 3.53 10.45
C GLY A 80 -0.14 4.14 10.13
N VAL A 81 -0.03 5.45 10.30
CA VAL A 81 1.19 6.22 10.07
C VAL A 81 1.89 6.48 11.40
N LEU A 82 3.06 5.87 11.57
CA LEU A 82 4.00 6.14 12.66
C LEU A 82 5.21 6.86 12.08
N MET A 83 5.53 8.04 12.62
CA MET A 83 6.72 8.77 12.23
C MET A 83 7.45 9.24 13.48
N ARG A 84 8.74 8.96 13.53
CA ARG A 84 9.69 9.40 14.54
C ARG A 84 10.82 10.13 13.83
N LEU A 85 11.19 11.28 14.36
CA LEU A 85 12.28 12.05 13.80
C LEU A 85 13.06 12.81 14.87
N LYS A 86 14.34 13.01 14.62
CA LYS A 86 15.23 13.87 15.41
C LYS A 86 16.04 14.75 14.46
N PRO A 87 15.82 16.08 14.45
CA PRO A 87 16.61 17.00 13.66
C PRO A 87 17.88 17.42 14.41
N THR A 88 18.90 17.80 13.66
CA THR A 88 20.09 18.51 14.17
C THR A 88 20.46 19.58 13.16
N ILE A 89 20.49 20.83 13.61
CA ILE A 89 20.78 21.99 12.75
C ILE A 89 22.24 22.39 12.94
N ASN A 90 22.98 22.55 11.83
CA ASN A 90 24.34 23.07 11.88
C ASN A 90 24.38 24.61 11.70
N ALA A 91 25.54 25.22 11.94
CA ALA A 91 25.73 26.67 11.82
C ALA A 91 25.56 27.20 10.37
N GLU A 92 25.63 26.33 9.37
CA GLU A 92 25.46 26.67 7.95
C GLU A 92 24.01 26.54 7.47
N GLY A 93 23.07 26.15 8.34
CA GLY A 93 21.66 25.96 8.00
C GLY A 93 21.35 24.64 7.27
N LEU A 94 22.27 23.67 7.32
CA LEU A 94 21.98 22.28 6.97
C LEU A 94 21.31 21.57 8.14
N VAL A 95 20.31 20.76 7.82
CA VAL A 95 19.56 19.96 8.77
C VAL A 95 19.89 18.49 8.54
N THR A 96 20.50 17.88 9.55
CA THR A 96 20.62 16.42 9.63
C THR A 96 19.34 15.88 10.26
N LEU A 97 18.72 14.90 9.62
CA LEU A 97 17.46 14.31 10.05
C LEU A 97 17.64 12.80 10.24
N GLU A 98 17.53 12.34 11.47
CA GLU A 98 17.32 10.91 11.75
C GLU A 98 15.83 10.62 11.69
N ILE A 99 15.41 9.75 10.77
CA ILE A 99 14.00 9.53 10.45
C ILE A 99 13.69 8.02 10.52
N SER A 100 12.62 7.70 11.24
CA SER A 100 11.98 6.39 11.24
C SER A 100 10.50 6.57 10.93
N GLN A 101 10.10 6.17 9.72
CA GLN A 101 8.70 6.26 9.30
C GLN A 101 8.18 4.86 8.94
N GLU A 102 6.99 4.54 9.43
CA GLU A 102 6.23 3.35 9.12
C GLU A 102 4.82 3.74 8.68
N VAL A 103 4.39 3.25 7.53
CA VAL A 103 3.00 3.30 7.10
C VAL A 103 2.49 1.88 7.03
N SER A 104 1.42 1.61 7.77
CA SER A 104 0.83 0.29 7.89
C SER A 104 -0.68 0.33 7.66
N GLU A 105 -1.20 -0.70 7.03
CA GLU A 105 -2.61 -0.78 6.63
C GLU A 105 -3.09 -2.24 6.80
N ALA A 106 -4.28 -2.40 7.37
CA ALA A 106 -4.96 -3.69 7.41
C ALA A 106 -5.66 -3.95 6.08
N GLN A 107 -5.37 -5.10 5.48
CA GLN A 107 -5.97 -5.55 4.24
C GLN A 107 -6.72 -6.86 4.47
N THR A 108 -7.77 -7.09 3.68
CA THR A 108 -8.48 -8.38 3.69
C THR A 108 -7.50 -9.49 3.39
N ASN A 109 -7.48 -10.50 4.26
CA ASN A 109 -6.63 -11.66 4.08
C ASN A 109 -7.22 -12.56 3.00
N GLN A 110 -6.51 -12.66 1.88
CA GLN A 110 -6.87 -13.51 0.73
C GLN A 110 -5.95 -14.73 0.60
N THR A 111 -4.95 -14.85 1.49
CA THR A 111 -3.85 -15.83 1.35
C THR A 111 -3.97 -16.98 2.35
N SER A 112 -4.59 -16.76 3.51
CA SER A 112 -4.81 -17.82 4.51
C SER A 112 -6.28 -17.87 4.95
N LYS A 113 -6.72 -19.07 5.38
CA LYS A 113 -8.06 -19.30 5.95
C LYS A 113 -8.23 -18.75 7.37
N ILE A 114 -7.26 -17.97 7.85
CA ILE A 114 -7.27 -17.36 9.18
C ILE A 114 -8.16 -16.12 9.10
N ASP A 115 -9.13 -16.04 10.00
CA ASP A 115 -10.04 -14.91 10.16
C ASP A 115 -9.32 -13.72 10.84
N SER A 116 -8.27 -13.23 10.19
CA SER A 116 -7.48 -12.09 10.65
C SER A 116 -6.90 -11.34 9.44
N PRO A 117 -6.88 -9.99 9.48
CA PRO A 117 -6.40 -9.20 8.36
C PRO A 117 -4.88 -9.33 8.16
N LEU A 118 -4.45 -9.14 6.91
CA LEU A 118 -3.03 -8.99 6.58
C LEU A 118 -2.61 -7.55 6.92
N ILE A 119 -1.48 -7.37 7.61
CA ILE A 119 -0.94 -6.03 7.84
C ILE A 119 0.17 -5.74 6.83
N LEU A 120 -0.13 -4.89 5.84
CA LEU A 120 0.86 -4.39 4.90
C LEU A 120 1.67 -3.28 5.60
N LYS A 121 3.00 -3.43 5.65
CA LYS A 121 3.90 -2.44 6.27
C LYS A 121 4.91 -1.90 5.28
N ARG A 122 5.08 -0.58 5.27
CA ARG A 122 6.11 0.15 4.52
C ARG A 122 6.93 0.92 5.55
N ARG A 123 8.20 0.55 5.74
CA ARG A 123 9.06 1.16 6.76
C ARG A 123 10.35 1.68 6.15
N ILE A 124 10.77 2.85 6.59
CA ILE A 124 12.06 3.46 6.26
C ILE A 124 12.73 3.94 7.55
N ASN A 125 14.02 3.62 7.69
CA ASN A 125 14.88 4.09 8.76
C ASN A 125 16.15 4.62 8.10
N THR A 126 16.40 5.92 8.18
CA THR A 126 17.52 6.54 7.48
C THR A 126 17.96 7.83 8.18
N SER A 127 19.18 8.27 7.89
CA SER A 127 19.68 9.58 8.26
C SER A 127 20.05 10.34 6.98
N VAL A 128 19.56 11.57 6.84
CA VAL A 128 19.77 12.40 5.66
C VAL A 128 20.17 13.81 6.05
N VAL A 129 20.99 14.45 5.23
CA VAL A 129 21.32 15.87 5.36
C VAL A 129 20.64 16.63 4.22
N ALA A 130 19.94 17.70 4.55
CA ALA A 130 19.27 18.57 3.58
C ALA A 130 19.36 20.03 4.02
N ALA A 131 19.45 20.95 3.05
CA ALA A 131 19.40 22.38 3.35
C ALA A 131 17.98 22.82 3.73
N ASN A 132 17.86 23.95 4.43
CA ASN A 132 16.56 24.55 4.76
C ASN A 132 15.68 24.73 3.51
N GLY A 133 14.47 24.16 3.50
CA GLY A 133 13.52 24.24 2.40
C GLY A 133 13.80 23.31 1.22
N GLN A 134 14.91 22.57 1.22
CA GLN A 134 15.27 21.66 0.14
C GLN A 134 14.59 20.31 0.31
N THR A 135 13.82 19.91 -0.70
CA THR A 135 13.24 18.56 -0.74
C THR A 135 14.29 17.55 -1.17
N VAL A 136 14.47 16.50 -0.38
CA VAL A 136 15.36 15.37 -0.71
C VAL A 136 14.57 14.06 -0.77
N ILE A 137 14.99 13.17 -1.67
CA ILE A 137 14.46 11.81 -1.75
C ILE A 137 15.23 10.96 -0.75
N ILE A 138 14.53 10.39 0.23
CA ILE A 138 15.14 9.55 1.27
C ILE A 138 15.02 8.05 0.95
N GLY A 139 14.13 7.68 0.02
CA GLY A 139 14.03 6.31 -0.45
C GLY A 139 12.91 6.11 -1.47
N GLY A 140 12.86 4.90 -2.01
CA GLY A 140 11.78 4.49 -2.90
C GLY A 140 11.82 3.00 -3.21
N ILE A 141 10.69 2.48 -3.69
CA ILE A 141 10.54 1.11 -4.14
C ILE A 141 9.93 1.16 -5.54
N ARG A 142 10.50 0.40 -6.46
CA ARG A 142 9.94 0.15 -7.79
C ARG A 142 9.79 -1.34 -7.98
N SER A 143 8.56 -1.81 -8.11
CA SER A 143 8.24 -3.20 -8.34
C SER A 143 7.37 -3.34 -9.58
N LYS A 144 7.66 -4.36 -10.39
CA LYS A 144 6.86 -4.74 -11.56
C LYS A 144 6.65 -6.25 -11.49
N ASN A 145 5.40 -6.66 -11.36
CA ASN A 145 5.00 -8.05 -11.52
C ASN A 145 4.28 -8.23 -12.86
N VAL A 146 4.59 -9.29 -13.59
CA VAL A 146 3.95 -9.64 -14.85
C VAL A 146 3.39 -11.04 -14.73
N ASP A 147 2.06 -11.14 -14.67
CA ASP A 147 1.34 -12.40 -14.61
C ASP A 147 0.73 -12.66 -16.01
N SER A 148 1.36 -13.52 -16.80
CA SER A 148 0.90 -13.91 -18.14
C SER A 148 0.21 -15.28 -18.08
N THR A 149 -1.06 -15.35 -18.45
CA THR A 149 -1.82 -16.59 -18.54
C THR A 149 -2.27 -16.82 -19.97
N GLU A 150 -1.84 -17.91 -20.58
CA GLU A 150 -2.31 -18.35 -21.90
C GLU A 150 -3.16 -19.61 -21.73
N THR A 151 -4.39 -19.55 -22.23
CA THR A 151 -5.30 -20.71 -22.33
C THR A 151 -5.54 -20.98 -23.81
N LYS A 152 -5.20 -22.19 -24.29
CA LYS A 152 -5.34 -22.53 -25.71
C LYS A 152 -5.96 -23.90 -25.93
N VAL A 153 -6.63 -24.06 -27.06
CA VAL A 153 -7.09 -25.39 -27.52
C VAL A 153 -5.86 -26.17 -28.03
N PRO A 154 -5.59 -27.40 -27.53
CA PRO A 154 -4.49 -28.22 -28.02
C PRO A 154 -4.57 -28.40 -29.55
N LEU A 155 -3.41 -28.44 -30.24
CA LEU A 155 -3.25 -28.50 -31.70
C LEU A 155 -3.68 -27.23 -32.46
N LEU A 156 -4.91 -26.75 -32.25
CA LEU A 156 -5.47 -25.61 -32.99
C LEU A 156 -4.88 -24.26 -32.56
N GLY A 157 -4.52 -24.12 -31.28
CA GLY A 157 -3.90 -22.91 -30.73
C GLY A 157 -2.44 -22.70 -31.15
N ASP A 158 -1.77 -23.74 -31.65
CA ASP A 158 -0.36 -23.70 -32.06
C ASP A 158 -0.16 -23.36 -33.54
N ILE A 159 -1.25 -23.31 -34.33
CA ILE A 159 -1.18 -22.96 -35.75
C ILE A 159 -0.76 -21.47 -35.86
N PRO A 160 0.33 -21.14 -36.57
CA PRO A 160 0.71 -19.75 -36.77
C PRO A 160 -0.41 -18.98 -37.49
N ILE A 161 -0.64 -17.72 -37.11
CA ILE A 161 -1.69 -16.82 -37.62
C ILE A 161 -3.12 -17.25 -37.22
N LEU A 162 -3.53 -18.49 -37.50
CA LEU A 162 -4.89 -18.96 -37.23
C LEU A 162 -5.12 -19.36 -35.77
N GLY A 163 -4.08 -19.69 -35.01
CA GLY A 163 -4.19 -20.11 -33.61
C GLY A 163 -4.62 -19.00 -32.66
N TYR A 164 -4.55 -17.72 -33.06
CA TYR A 164 -4.97 -16.57 -32.24
C TYR A 164 -6.46 -16.56 -31.89
N VAL A 165 -7.33 -17.12 -32.75
CA VAL A 165 -8.77 -17.29 -32.45
C VAL A 165 -9.07 -18.49 -31.55
N PHE A 166 -8.09 -19.40 -31.37
CA PHE A 166 -8.22 -20.60 -30.54
C PHE A 166 -7.43 -20.50 -29.22
N LYS A 167 -6.94 -19.31 -28.89
CA LYS A 167 -6.27 -19.02 -27.62
C LYS A 167 -6.80 -17.74 -26.98
N SER A 168 -6.71 -17.70 -25.66
CA SER A 168 -7.06 -16.58 -24.81
C SER A 168 -5.84 -16.22 -23.99
N ASN A 169 -5.36 -14.99 -24.17
CA ASN A 169 -4.23 -14.45 -23.42
C ASN A 169 -4.75 -13.44 -22.41
N SER A 170 -4.29 -13.58 -21.17
CA SER A 170 -4.56 -12.65 -20.08
C SER A 170 -3.24 -12.21 -19.49
N ASP A 171 -2.80 -11.01 -19.87
CA ASP A 171 -1.63 -10.35 -19.30
C ASP A 171 -2.04 -9.38 -18.20
N ARG A 172 -1.58 -9.62 -16.98
CA ARG A 172 -1.78 -8.72 -15.84
C ARG A 172 -0.43 -8.16 -15.40
N VAL A 173 -0.22 -6.87 -15.67
CA VAL A 173 0.98 -6.14 -15.22
C VAL A 173 0.63 -5.33 -13.96
N ARG A 174 1.25 -5.66 -12.83
CA ARG A 174 1.12 -4.90 -11.57
C ARG A 174 2.40 -4.11 -11.32
N ARG A 175 2.31 -2.79 -11.39
CA ARG A 175 3.44 -1.87 -11.09
C ARG A 175 3.19 -1.15 -9.78
N THR A 176 4.16 -1.21 -8.88
CA THR A 176 4.12 -0.52 -7.58
C THR A 176 5.31 0.43 -7.51
N GLU A 177 5.04 1.72 -7.37
CA GLU A 177 6.05 2.76 -7.20
C GLU A 177 5.78 3.50 -5.89
N LEU A 178 6.79 3.56 -5.02
CA LEU A 178 6.78 4.32 -3.78
C LEU A 178 7.98 5.25 -3.81
N ILE A 179 7.76 6.53 -3.53
CA ILE A 179 8.82 7.51 -3.35
C ILE A 179 8.57 8.18 -2.00
N VAL A 180 9.62 8.31 -1.20
CA VAL A 180 9.58 8.99 0.08
C VAL A 180 10.42 10.26 -0.03
N LEU A 181 9.74 11.38 0.17
CA LEU A 181 10.29 12.73 0.09
C LEU A 181 10.26 13.36 1.47
N ILE A 182 11.27 14.17 1.78
CA ILE A 182 11.24 15.02 2.97
C ILE A 182 11.75 16.42 2.65
N THR A 183 11.16 17.40 3.33
CA THR A 183 11.50 18.81 3.19
C THR A 183 11.65 19.41 4.59
N PRO A 184 12.88 19.56 5.12
CA PRO A 184 13.07 20.30 6.35
C PRO A 184 12.76 21.78 6.16
N ARG A 185 12.19 22.41 7.19
CA ARG A 185 12.07 23.87 7.29
C ARG A 185 12.54 24.30 8.67
N ILE A 186 13.54 25.19 8.70
CA ILE A 186 14.04 25.83 9.92
C ILE A 186 13.19 27.06 10.18
N LEU A 187 12.67 27.20 11.40
CA LEU A 187 11.92 28.36 11.85
C LEU A 187 12.77 29.09 12.89
N SER A 188 13.20 30.31 12.59
CA SER A 188 14.11 31.07 13.45
C SER A 188 13.38 32.13 14.29
N ASN A 189 12.29 32.69 13.77
CA ASN A 189 11.55 33.78 14.42
C ASN A 189 10.08 33.42 14.69
N PHE A 190 9.45 34.10 15.64
CA PHE A 190 8.01 33.95 15.93
C PHE A 190 7.13 34.32 14.72
N ASP A 191 7.54 35.29 13.91
CA ASP A 191 6.83 35.65 12.68
C ASP A 191 6.84 34.49 11.65
N ASP A 192 7.95 33.77 11.54
CA ASP A 192 8.06 32.58 10.68
C ASP A 192 7.10 31.49 11.14
N THR A 193 6.99 31.26 12.46
CA THR A 193 6.09 30.25 13.00
C THR A 193 4.63 30.57 12.70
N SER A 194 4.25 31.85 12.74
CA SER A 194 2.89 32.30 12.48
C SER A 194 2.52 32.13 11.00
N ASN A 195 3.44 32.50 10.09
CA ASN A 195 3.26 32.34 8.65
C ASN A 195 3.14 30.86 8.25
N VAL A 196 4.02 30.01 8.76
CA VAL A 196 3.99 28.56 8.46
C VAL A 196 2.74 27.91 9.04
N THR A 197 2.28 28.34 10.22
CA THR A 197 1.01 27.86 10.79
C THR A 197 -0.18 28.19 9.89
N GLN A 198 -0.25 29.41 9.34
CA GLN A 198 -1.30 29.79 8.40
C GLN A 198 -1.20 29.01 7.08
N GLU A 199 -0.01 28.85 6.52
CA GLU A 199 0.22 28.05 5.31
C GLU A 199 -0.27 26.60 5.49
N ILE A 200 0.11 25.97 6.60
CA ILE A 200 -0.30 24.60 6.93
C ILE A 200 -1.82 24.53 7.09
N LYS A 201 -2.42 25.47 7.83
CA LYS A 201 -3.87 25.55 8.02
C LYS A 201 -4.61 25.68 6.69
N ASP A 202 -4.16 26.56 5.80
CA ASP A 202 -4.74 26.74 4.47
C ASP A 202 -4.58 25.48 3.60
N SER A 203 -3.43 24.79 3.71
CA SER A 203 -3.20 23.55 2.99
C SER A 203 -4.18 22.44 3.40
N PHE A 204 -4.53 22.36 4.69
CA PHE A 204 -5.54 21.45 5.20
C PHE A 204 -6.94 21.77 4.68
N LEU A 205 -7.30 23.06 4.58
CA LEU A 205 -8.60 23.48 4.07
C LEU A 205 -8.76 23.18 2.57
N ARG A 206 -7.66 23.19 1.81
CA ARG A 206 -7.64 22.88 0.36
C ARG A 206 -7.61 21.38 0.05
N PHE A 207 -7.34 20.53 1.04
CA PHE A 207 -7.27 19.07 0.87
C PHE A 207 -8.65 18.40 0.90
N LYS A 208 -9.74 19.17 0.99
CA LYS A 208 -11.12 18.67 0.99
C LYS A 208 -11.66 18.43 -0.41
#